data_AF-A0A1N6ZHT7-F1
#
_entry.id   AF-A0A1N6ZHT7-F1
#
_cell.length_a   1.000
_cell.length_b   1.000
_cell.length_c   1.000
_cell.angle_alpha   90.00
_cell.angle_beta   90.00
_cell.angle_gamma   90.00
#
_symmetry.space_group_name_H-M   'P 1'
#
loop_
_entity.id
_entity.type
_entity.pdbx_description
1 polymer ?
#
loop_
_entity_poly.entity_id
_entity_poly.type
_entity_poly.pdbx_seq_one_letter_code
_entity_poly.pdbx_strand_id
1 'polypeptide(L)'
;MEKLKNLRKQRGYTQEYMSKIISTDVSNYSRKENDEVRIYDDEWEKLAKALDVPVEDIKEERKTAIVHNNHDNTTFNDNAGSYFNNFHSIPDSIVENLQSYIKVLEEQVDALKEENKKLKSR
;
A
#
# COMPACT_ATOMS: atom_id res chain seq x y z
N MET A 1 -3.80 7.01 -4.64
CA MET A 1 -2.49 6.98 -3.94
C MET A 1 -2.07 5.53 -3.65
N GLU A 2 -2.09 4.65 -4.65
CA GLU A 2 -1.87 3.21 -4.44
C GLU A 2 -0.40 2.82 -4.66
N LYS A 3 0.27 3.44 -5.65
CA LYS A 3 1.70 3.26 -5.98
C LYS A 3 2.60 3.61 -4.80
N LEU A 4 2.47 4.80 -4.22
CA LEU A 4 3.27 5.24 -3.07
C LEU A 4 3.11 4.28 -1.87
N LYS A 5 1.87 3.90 -1.55
CA LYS A 5 1.54 3.01 -0.43
C LYS A 5 2.10 1.61 -0.62
N ASN A 6 1.96 1.05 -1.83
CA ASN A 6 2.46 -0.29 -2.15
C ASN A 6 3.99 -0.32 -2.15
N LEU A 7 4.63 0.68 -2.76
CA LEU A 7 6.09 0.77 -2.79
C LEU A 7 6.68 0.94 -1.39
N ARG A 8 6.07 1.78 -0.54
CA ARG A 8 6.46 1.92 0.87
C ARG A 8 6.42 0.57 1.60
N LYS A 9 5.32 -0.18 1.46
CA LYS A 9 5.16 -1.50 2.09
C LYS A 9 6.16 -2.52 1.55
N GLN A 10 6.42 -2.52 0.25
CA GLN A 10 7.41 -3.40 -0.39
C GLN A 10 8.83 -3.13 0.13
N ARG A 11 9.17 -1.86 0.41
CA ARG A 11 10.44 -1.45 1.02
C ARG A 11 10.48 -1.67 2.54
N GLY A 12 9.38 -2.07 3.17
CA GLY A 12 9.29 -2.29 4.61
C GLY A 12 9.28 -1.00 5.45
N TYR A 13 9.01 0.15 4.85
CA TYR A 13 9.03 1.44 5.56
C TYR A 13 7.73 1.69 6.32
N THR A 14 7.84 2.22 7.53
CA THR A 14 6.69 2.64 8.34
C THR A 14 6.19 4.02 7.92
N GLN A 15 4.92 4.32 8.22
CA GLN A 15 4.38 5.67 8.00
C GLN A 15 5.12 6.71 8.85
N GLU A 16 5.59 6.33 10.04
CA GLU A 16 6.42 7.20 10.90
C GLU A 16 7.77 7.53 10.28
N TYR A 17 8.43 6.57 9.63
CA TYR A 17 9.67 6.82 8.91
C TYR A 17 9.46 7.81 7.76
N MET A 18 8.42 7.58 6.95
CA MET A 18 8.09 8.45 5.83
C MET A 18 7.65 9.85 6.26
N SER A 19 6.95 9.98 7.40
CA SER A 19 6.55 11.29 7.92
C SER A 19 7.77 12.12 8.33
N LYS A 20 8.80 11.48 8.90
CA LYS A 20 10.08 12.15 9.23
C LYS A 20 10.79 12.68 7.99
N ILE A 21 10.77 11.95 6.87
CA ILE A 21 11.40 12.35 5.60
C ILE A 21 10.84 13.68 5.09
N ILE A 22 9.53 13.87 5.18
CA ILE A 22 8.86 15.12 4.76
C ILE A 22 8.56 16.07 5.91
N SER A 23 9.17 15.85 7.08
CA SER A 23 9.02 16.70 8.28
C SER A 23 7.56 16.97 8.68
N THR A 24 6.75 15.92 8.68
CA THR A 24 5.34 15.98 9.08
C THR A 24 5.01 14.93 10.14
N ASP A 25 3.81 15.03 10.73
CA ASP A 25 3.32 14.05 11.69
C ASP A 25 2.76 12.80 10.99
N VAL A 26 2.69 11.69 11.74
CA VAL A 26 2.25 10.39 11.20
C VAL A 26 0.81 10.45 10.70
N SER A 27 -0.06 11.24 11.34
CA SER A 27 -1.46 11.38 10.95
C SER A 27 -1.57 12.11 9.61
N ASN A 28 -0.89 13.24 9.45
CA ASN A 28 -0.87 13.99 8.20
C ASN A 28 -0.26 13.19 7.05
N TYR A 29 0.83 12.44 7.31
CA TYR A 29 1.37 11.52 6.31
C TYR A 29 0.35 10.43 5.93
N SER A 30 -0.35 9.83 6.90
CA SER A 30 -1.40 8.85 6.63
C SER A 30 -2.51 9.42 5.74
N ARG A 31 -2.97 10.64 6.02
CA ARG A 31 -3.98 11.35 5.22
C ARG A 31 -3.49 11.64 3.80
N LYS A 32 -2.20 11.98 3.63
CA LYS A 32 -1.57 12.13 2.31
C LYS A 32 -1.52 10.81 1.54
N GLU A 33 -1.11 9.73 2.20
CA GLU A 33 -1.04 8.39 1.61
C GLU A 33 -2.43 7.82 1.26
N ASN A 34 -3.50 8.27 1.94
CA ASN A 34 -4.88 7.92 1.63
C ASN A 34 -5.59 8.93 0.70
N ASP A 35 -4.84 9.84 0.07
CA ASP A 35 -5.36 10.85 -0.86
C ASP A 35 -6.36 11.85 -0.26
N GLU A 36 -6.41 12.00 1.07
CA GLU A 36 -7.24 13.01 1.73
C GLU A 36 -6.59 14.40 1.67
N VAL A 37 -5.26 14.44 1.76
CA VAL A 37 -4.44 15.65 1.76
C VAL A 37 -3.48 15.61 0.56
N ARG A 38 -3.34 16.74 -0.13
CA ARG A 38 -2.40 16.85 -1.26
C ARG A 38 -0.95 16.76 -0.77
N ILE A 39 -0.12 16.05 -1.54
CA ILE A 39 1.34 16.04 -1.42
C ILE A 39 1.91 17.13 -2.35
N TYR A 40 2.78 17.99 -1.82
CA TYR A 40 3.43 19.05 -2.58
C TYR A 40 4.63 18.52 -3.37
N ASP A 41 5.05 19.23 -4.41
CA ASP A 41 6.11 18.75 -5.30
C ASP A 41 7.45 18.55 -4.59
N ASP A 42 7.79 19.39 -3.62
CA ASP A 42 9.00 19.23 -2.79
C ASP A 42 8.92 17.99 -1.88
N GLU A 43 7.73 17.63 -1.42
CA GLU A 43 7.48 16.43 -0.64
C GLU A 43 7.58 15.18 -1.52
N TRP A 44 7.06 15.26 -2.75
CA TRP A 44 7.23 14.21 -3.75
C TRP A 44 8.70 13.91 -4.03
N GLU A 45 9.52 14.95 -4.22
CA GLU A 45 10.97 14.78 -4.43
C GLU A 45 11.66 14.08 -3.25
N LYS A 46 11.31 14.47 -2.01
CA LYS A 46 11.85 13.85 -0.80
C LYS A 46 11.44 12.38 -0.68
N LEU A 47 10.17 12.06 -0.95
CA LEU A 47 9.65 10.69 -0.91
C LEU A 47 10.28 9.81 -2.01
N ALA A 48 10.37 10.34 -3.22
CA ALA A 48 11.02 9.70 -4.36
C ALA A 48 12.48 9.36 -4.05
N LYS A 49 13.22 10.32 -3.49
CA LYS A 49 14.61 10.11 -3.04
C LYS A 49 14.73 9.06 -1.96
N ALA A 50 13.80 9.02 -0.99
CA ALA A 50 13.82 8.01 0.07
C ALA A 50 13.47 6.60 -0.43
N LEU A 51 12.65 6.50 -1.48
CA LEU A 51 12.22 5.24 -2.08
C LEU A 51 13.14 4.77 -3.21
N ASP A 52 14.12 5.59 -3.57
CA ASP A 52 15.09 5.41 -4.66
C ASP A 52 14.40 5.15 -6.01
N VAL A 53 13.43 6.01 -6.34
CA VAL A 53 12.65 5.95 -7.58
C VAL A 53 12.39 7.36 -8.13
N PRO A 54 12.15 7.51 -9.44
CA PRO A 54 11.62 8.74 -10.03
C PRO A 54 10.27 9.17 -9.41
N VAL A 55 10.02 10.48 -9.38
CA VAL A 55 8.73 11.04 -8.90
C VAL A 55 7.55 10.50 -9.72
N GLU A 56 7.70 10.38 -11.04
CA GLU A 56 6.65 9.90 -11.95
C GLU A 56 6.21 8.46 -11.68
N ASP A 57 7.07 7.65 -11.05
CA ASP A 57 6.76 6.26 -10.71
C ASP A 57 5.85 6.15 -9.49
N ILE A 58 5.79 7.19 -8.65
CA ILE A 58 4.99 7.22 -7.42
C ILE A 58 3.87 8.26 -7.42
N LYS A 59 4.01 9.32 -8.23
CA LYS A 59 3.05 10.41 -8.33
C LYS A 59 1.86 9.97 -9.18
N GLU A 60 0.68 9.98 -8.56
CA GLU A 60 -0.59 9.72 -9.25
C GLU A 60 -1.32 11.04 -9.47
N GLU A 61 -1.89 11.23 -10.65
CA GLU A 61 -2.78 12.36 -10.90
C GLU A 61 -4.01 12.24 -10.00
N ARG A 62 -4.18 13.23 -9.11
CA ARG A 62 -5.35 13.32 -8.25
C ARG A 62 -6.56 13.60 -9.13
N LYS A 63 -7.50 12.66 -9.22
CA LYS A 63 -8.84 12.97 -9.72
C LYS A 63 -9.42 14.04 -8.80
N THR A 64 -9.58 15.26 -9.29
CA THR A 64 -10.06 16.39 -8.49
C THR A 64 -11.50 16.15 -8.06
N ALA A 65 -11.69 15.43 -6.94
CA ALA A 65 -12.89 15.58 -6.16
C ALA A 65 -12.83 16.96 -5.52
N ILE A 66 -13.82 17.80 -5.80
CA ILE A 66 -13.96 19.14 -5.22
C ILE A 66 -14.18 18.95 -3.71
N VAL A 67 -13.11 19.00 -2.92
CA VAL A 67 -13.19 19.01 -1.46
C VAL A 67 -13.24 20.48 -1.04
N HIS A 68 -14.43 20.95 -0.67
CA HIS A 68 -14.60 22.21 0.05
C HIS A 68 -13.97 22.06 1.43
N ASN A 69 -12.76 22.60 1.59
CA ASN A 69 -12.11 22.72 2.90
C ASN A 69 -12.79 23.84 3.69
N ASN A 70 -13.82 23.50 4.46
CA ASN A 70 -14.31 24.37 5.52
C ASN A 70 -13.35 24.24 6.69
N HIS A 71 -12.34 25.11 6.71
CA HIS A 71 -11.50 25.38 7.86
C HIS A 71 -12.31 26.29 8.79
N ASP A 72 -13.20 25.73 9.61
CA ASP A 72 -13.74 26.40 10.80
C ASP A 72 -14.33 25.38 11.79
N ASN A 73 -13.82 25.45 13.01
CA ASN A 73 -14.26 24.90 14.30
C ASN A 73 -15.49 23.98 14.40
N THR A 74 -15.26 22.90 15.18
CA THR A 74 -16.19 22.24 16.12
C THR A 74 -17.49 21.66 15.53
N THR A 75 -17.65 20.34 15.69
CA THR A 75 -18.74 19.67 16.43
C THR A 75 -18.77 18.21 15.99
N PHE A 76 -18.74 17.31 16.98
CA PHE A 76 -19.07 15.89 16.79
C PHE A 76 -20.35 15.76 15.96
N ASN A 77 -20.27 15.13 14.80
CA ASN A 77 -21.47 14.64 14.12
C ASN A 77 -21.18 13.27 13.51
N ASP A 78 -21.86 12.28 14.10
CA ASP A 78 -21.87 10.90 13.72
C ASP A 78 -22.34 10.75 12.26
N ASN A 79 -21.41 10.46 11.36
CA ASN A 79 -21.73 9.92 10.04
C ASN A 79 -21.05 8.56 9.86
N ALA A 80 -21.39 7.66 10.78
CA ALA A 80 -21.25 6.22 10.60
C ALA A 80 -22.25 5.76 9.53
N GLY A 81 -21.93 5.89 8.25
CA GLY A 81 -22.91 5.50 7.22
C GLY A 81 -22.48 5.41 5.76
N SER A 82 -21.25 5.76 5.36
CA SER A 82 -20.95 5.77 3.91
C SER A 82 -19.47 5.58 3.51
N TYR A 83 -18.77 4.62 4.10
CA TYR A 83 -17.41 4.26 3.65
C TYR A 83 -17.17 2.76 3.42
N PHE A 84 -18.22 1.93 3.43
CA PHE A 84 -18.08 0.47 3.43
C PHE A 84 -18.15 -0.24 2.06
N ASN A 85 -18.07 0.47 0.93
CA ASN A 85 -18.23 -0.19 -0.39
C ASN A 85 -17.16 0.19 -1.42
N ASN A 86 -15.89 0.25 -1.02
CA ASN A 86 -14.78 0.05 -1.95
C ASN A 86 -14.30 -1.41 -1.87
N PHE A 87 -15.21 -2.35 -2.14
CA PHE A 87 -14.82 -3.72 -2.48
C PHE A 87 -14.28 -3.66 -3.91
N HIS A 88 -13.01 -3.32 -4.06
CA HIS A 88 -12.29 -3.63 -5.28
C HIS A 88 -12.20 -5.16 -5.35
N SER A 89 -13.11 -5.77 -6.10
CA SER A 89 -13.06 -7.20 -6.40
C SER A 89 -11.70 -7.52 -6.98
N ILE A 90 -10.94 -8.35 -6.27
CA ILE A 90 -9.66 -8.88 -6.77
C ILE A 90 -9.99 -9.58 -8.10
N PRO A 91 -9.32 -9.22 -9.22
CA PRO A 91 -9.57 -9.88 -10.49
C PRO A 91 -9.40 -11.39 -10.38
N ASP A 92 -10.37 -12.16 -10.87
CA ASP A 92 -10.36 -13.63 -10.78
C ASP A 92 -9.06 -14.24 -11.34
N SER A 93 -8.51 -13.65 -12.40
CA SER A 93 -7.21 -14.04 -12.96
C SER A 93 -6.04 -14.01 -11.96
N ILE A 94 -6.04 -13.09 -10.99
CA ILE A 94 -5.04 -13.02 -9.94
C ILE A 94 -5.26 -14.15 -8.93
N VAL A 95 -6.52 -14.40 -8.57
CA VAL A 95 -6.88 -15.50 -7.65
C VAL A 95 -6.50 -16.86 -8.25
N GLU A 96 -6.82 -17.09 -9.52
CA GLU A 96 -6.47 -18.31 -10.25
C GLU A 96 -4.95 -18.51 -10.37
N ASN A 97 -4.21 -17.42 -10.65
CA ASN A 97 -2.75 -17.48 -10.71
C ASN A 97 -2.14 -17.86 -9.36
N LEU A 98 -2.62 -17.24 -8.28
CA LEU A 98 -2.16 -17.52 -6.92
C LEU A 98 -2.48 -18.96 -6.50
N GLN A 99 -3.68 -19.45 -6.80
CA GLN A 99 -4.08 -20.84 -6.54
C GLN A 99 -3.20 -21.84 -7.31
N SER A 100 -2.92 -21.54 -8.58
CA SER A 100 -2.03 -22.37 -9.42
C SER A 100 -0.61 -22.41 -8.86
N TYR A 101 -0.11 -21.27 -8.39
CA TYR A 101 1.22 -21.17 -7.79
C TYR A 101 1.31 -21.93 -6.46
N ILE A 102 0.30 -21.81 -5.59
CA ILE A 102 0.22 -22.57 -4.34
C ILE A 102 0.29 -24.07 -4.62
N LYS A 103 -0.48 -24.56 -5.60
CA LYS A 103 -0.46 -25.97 -5.99
C LYS A 103 0.94 -26.46 -6.39
N VAL A 104 1.64 -25.70 -7.23
CA VAL A 104 3.01 -26.05 -7.66
C VAL A 104 3.96 -26.09 -6.46
N LEU A 105 3.85 -25.13 -5.54
CA LEU A 105 4.68 -25.11 -4.32
C LEU A 105 4.40 -26.30 -3.40
N GLU A 106 3.13 -26.68 -3.21
CA GLU A 106 2.76 -27.85 -2.42
C GLU A 106 3.32 -29.14 -3.00
N GLU A 107 3.20 -29.33 -4.33
CA GLU A 107 3.77 -30.48 -5.04
C GLU A 107 5.30 -30.56 -4.87
N GLN A 108 6.00 -29.42 -4.98
CA GLN A 108 7.45 -29.36 -4.77
C GLN A 108 7.84 -29.67 -3.32
N VAL A 109 7.09 -29.15 -2.35
CA VAL A 109 7.32 -29.41 -0.93
C VAL A 109 7.16 -30.90 -0.63
N ASP A 110 6.15 -31.55 -1.17
CA ASP A 110 5.92 -32.98 -0.95
C ASP A 110 6.99 -33.84 -1.62
N ALA A 111 7.40 -33.50 -2.84
CA ALA A 111 8.52 -34.16 -3.50
C ALA A 111 9.82 -34.07 -2.67
N LEU A 112 10.14 -32.87 -2.17
CA LEU A 112 11.31 -32.64 -1.32
C LEU A 112 11.23 -33.36 0.03
N LYS A 113 10.03 -33.47 0.62
CA LYS A 113 9.82 -34.23 1.86
C LYS A 113 10.05 -35.73 1.63
N GLU A 114 9.54 -36.28 0.54
CA GLU A 114 9.74 -37.69 0.19
C GLU A 114 11.20 -38.00 -0.14
N GLU A 115 11.90 -37.11 -0.84
CA GLU A 115 13.35 -37.22 -1.05
C GLU A 115 14.12 -37.20 0.27
N ASN A 116 13.80 -36.25 1.17
CA ASN A 116 14.41 -36.18 2.50
C ASN A 116 14.18 -37.45 3.32
N LYS A 117 12.97 -38.05 3.26
CA LYS A 117 12.70 -39.32 3.94
C LYS A 117 13.57 -40.43 3.40
N LYS A 118 13.69 -40.56 2.07
CA LYS A 118 14.54 -41.57 1.41
C LYS A 118 16.03 -41.40 1.76
N LEU A 119 16.51 -40.16 1.82
CA LEU A 119 17.88 -39.85 2.19
C LEU A 119 18.15 -40.13 3.67
N LYS A 120 17.19 -39.86 4.57
CA LYS A 120 17.31 -40.15 6.01
C LYS A 120 17.14 -41.63 6.36
N SER A 121 16.54 -42.43 5.47
CA SER A 121 16.40 -43.88 5.63
C SER A 121 17.55 -44.68 5.01
N ARG A 122 18.53 -44.02 4.39
CA ARG A 122 19.81 -44.60 3.97
C ARG A 122 20.85 -44.36 5.05
#